data_AF-A0A8E4REU8-F1
#
_entry.id   AF-A0A8E4REU8-F1
#
_cell.length_a   1.000
_cell.length_b   1.000
_cell.length_c   1.000
_cell.angle_alpha   90.00
_cell.angle_beta   90.00
_cell.angle_gamma   90.00
#
_symmetry.space_group_name_H-M   'P 1'
#
loop_
_entity.id
_entity.type
_entity.pdbx_description
1 polymer ?
#
loop_
_entity_poly.entity_id
_entity_poly.type
_entity_poly.pdbx_seq_one_letter_code
_entity_poly.pdbx_strand_id
1 'polypeptide(L)'
;ELKDEINPDIILGNTYHLYLRPQMEIIEQAGGLHKFMNWDRNILTDSGGYQVYSLSGRRKINEEGVKFKSHIDGSTHFFTPENVMEIQRTIGADIIMAFDECTPYPCDYGYAKQSMHMTHRWLKRCINHLEKVPTKYGYSQTFFPIVQGSTYTDLRKQSAEF
;
A
#
# COMPACT_ATOMS: atom_id res chain seq x y z
N GLU A 1 -0.60 -28.32 1.15
CA GLU A 1 0.39 -27.79 2.12
C GLU A 1 -0.12 -26.53 2.84
N LEU A 2 -0.09 -25.32 2.23
CA LEU A 2 -0.50 -24.08 2.94
C LEU A 2 -1.92 -24.13 3.53
N LYS A 3 -2.91 -24.60 2.77
CA LYS A 3 -4.32 -24.66 3.22
C LYS A 3 -4.57 -25.76 4.25
N ASP A 4 -3.90 -26.90 4.08
CA ASP A 4 -4.22 -28.14 4.82
C ASP A 4 -3.33 -28.36 6.04
N GLU A 5 -2.07 -27.91 6.00
CA GLU A 5 -1.10 -28.11 7.07
C GLU A 5 -0.92 -26.87 7.94
N ILE A 6 -0.79 -25.70 7.32
CA ILE A 6 -0.62 -24.42 8.04
C ILE A 6 -1.97 -23.81 8.40
N ASN A 7 -2.95 -23.96 7.49
CA ASN A 7 -4.32 -23.49 7.66
C ASN A 7 -4.43 -21.99 8.08
N PRO A 8 -3.77 -21.04 7.38
CA PRO A 8 -3.88 -19.64 7.73
C PRO A 8 -5.25 -19.06 7.32
N ASP A 9 -5.79 -18.16 8.14
CA ASP A 9 -7.05 -17.45 7.85
C ASP A 9 -6.86 -16.33 6.82
N ILE A 10 -5.65 -15.78 6.75
CA ILE A 10 -5.27 -14.68 5.88
C ILE A 10 -3.79 -14.76 5.49
N ILE A 11 -3.47 -14.30 4.29
CA ILE A 11 -2.08 -14.12 3.83
C ILE A 11 -1.82 -12.66 3.44
N LEU A 12 -0.55 -12.27 3.37
CA LEU A 12 -0.16 -10.95 2.92
C LEU A 12 0.38 -11.01 1.48
N GLY A 13 -0.23 -10.25 0.57
CA GLY A 13 0.24 -10.00 -0.78
C GLY A 13 1.03 -8.70 -0.86
N ASN A 14 2.20 -8.72 -1.51
CA ASN A 14 3.02 -7.51 -1.62
C ASN A 14 2.69 -6.71 -2.89
N THR A 15 2.15 -5.51 -2.72
CA THR A 15 1.72 -4.67 -3.85
C THR A 15 2.89 -4.24 -4.73
N TYR A 16 4.03 -3.89 -4.14
CA TYR A 16 5.21 -3.45 -4.90
C TYR A 16 5.72 -4.53 -5.86
N HIS A 17 5.83 -5.77 -5.39
CA HIS A 17 6.29 -6.86 -6.23
C HIS A 17 5.28 -7.21 -7.31
N LEU A 18 4.00 -7.35 -6.96
CA LEU A 18 2.93 -7.65 -7.93
C LEU A 18 2.82 -6.59 -9.02
N TYR A 19 2.99 -5.32 -8.66
CA TYR A 19 2.99 -4.18 -9.58
C TYR A 19 4.12 -4.27 -10.61
N LEU A 20 5.33 -4.63 -10.19
CA LEU A 20 6.46 -4.75 -11.11
C LEU A 20 6.44 -6.05 -11.92
N ARG A 21 6.02 -7.16 -11.31
CA ARG A 21 5.92 -8.47 -11.95
C ARG A 21 4.92 -9.35 -11.18
N PRO A 22 3.87 -9.87 -11.83
CA PRO A 22 3.67 -9.97 -13.27
C PRO A 22 3.07 -8.73 -13.94
N GLN A 23 2.89 -7.61 -13.21
CA GLN A 23 2.17 -6.41 -13.64
C GLN A 23 0.65 -6.56 -13.55
N MET A 24 -0.03 -5.42 -13.45
CA MET A 24 -1.45 -5.36 -13.12
C MET A 24 -2.36 -5.89 -14.22
N GLU A 25 -1.98 -5.75 -15.50
CA GLU A 25 -2.76 -6.27 -16.62
C GLU A 25 -2.91 -7.80 -16.54
N ILE A 26 -1.82 -8.51 -16.20
CA ILE A 26 -1.85 -9.98 -16.06
C ILE A 26 -2.71 -10.40 -14.88
N ILE A 27 -2.60 -9.71 -13.74
CA ILE A 27 -3.43 -9.98 -12.55
C ILE A 27 -4.91 -9.72 -12.86
N GLU A 28 -5.20 -8.64 -13.59
CA GLU A 28 -6.56 -8.29 -13.96
C GLU A 28 -7.19 -9.32 -14.90
N GLN A 29 -6.45 -9.74 -15.94
CA GLN A 29 -6.88 -10.77 -16.89
C GLN A 29 -7.14 -12.12 -16.21
N ALA A 30 -6.37 -12.45 -15.16
CA ALA A 30 -6.60 -13.66 -14.36
C ALA A 30 -7.85 -13.57 -13.47
N GLY A 31 -8.47 -12.40 -13.33
CA GLY A 31 -9.62 -12.17 -12.45
C GLY A 31 -9.24 -11.83 -11.00
N GLY A 32 -8.08 -11.18 -10.80
CA GLY A 32 -7.57 -10.80 -9.48
C GLY A 32 -6.61 -11.83 -8.87
N LEU A 33 -5.96 -11.46 -7.76
CA LEU A 33 -4.88 -12.23 -7.15
C LEU A 33 -5.36 -13.59 -6.64
N HIS A 34 -6.54 -13.65 -6.03
CA HIS A 34 -7.15 -14.92 -5.58
C HIS A 34 -7.18 -15.96 -6.70
N LYS A 35 -7.65 -15.58 -7.90
CA LYS A 35 -7.70 -16.47 -9.06
C LYS A 35 -6.32 -16.76 -9.60
N PHE A 36 -5.46 -15.74 -9.68
CA PHE A 36 -4.09 -15.88 -10.18
C PHE A 36 -3.28 -16.91 -9.39
N MET A 37 -3.39 -16.92 -8.06
CA MET A 37 -2.64 -17.84 -7.19
C MET A 37 -3.45 -19.06 -6.70
N ASN A 38 -4.69 -19.21 -7.19
CA ASN A 38 -5.64 -20.23 -6.74
C ASN A 38 -5.84 -20.26 -5.21
N TRP A 39 -6.05 -19.09 -4.61
CA TRP A 39 -6.27 -18.89 -3.17
C TRP A 39 -7.69 -18.40 -2.90
N ASP A 40 -8.45 -19.16 -2.12
CA ASP A 40 -9.87 -18.93 -1.85
C ASP A 40 -10.17 -18.42 -0.43
N ARG A 41 -9.14 -17.95 0.29
CA ARG A 41 -9.27 -17.31 1.61
C ARG A 41 -8.79 -15.86 1.56
N ASN A 42 -8.83 -15.19 2.71
CA ASN A 42 -8.55 -13.77 2.78
C ASN A 42 -7.11 -13.42 2.36
N ILE A 43 -6.96 -12.24 1.76
CA ILE A 43 -5.69 -11.60 1.42
C ILE A 43 -5.70 -10.18 1.99
N LEU A 44 -4.60 -9.80 2.63
CA LEU A 44 -4.26 -8.41 2.93
C LEU A 44 -3.17 -7.96 1.97
N THR A 45 -3.29 -6.79 1.35
CA THR A 45 -2.19 -6.18 0.60
C THR A 45 -1.62 -4.98 1.31
N ASP A 46 -0.29 -4.88 1.37
CA ASP A 46 0.35 -3.62 1.76
C ASP A 46 0.19 -2.56 0.66
N SER A 47 0.51 -1.30 0.97
CA SER A 47 0.42 -0.20 0.00
C SER A 47 1.60 -0.12 -0.96
N GLY A 48 2.68 -0.90 -0.70
CA GLY A 48 3.96 -0.79 -1.40
C GLY A 48 4.84 0.39 -0.96
N GLY A 49 4.34 1.30 -0.10
CA GLY A 49 5.08 2.48 0.37
C GLY A 49 6.38 2.15 1.10
N TYR A 50 6.36 1.10 1.93
CA TYR A 50 7.54 0.64 2.67
C TYR A 50 8.63 0.05 1.76
N GLN A 51 8.28 -0.72 0.73
CA GLN A 51 9.26 -1.30 -0.18
C GLN A 51 9.91 -0.19 -1.00
N VAL A 52 9.11 0.76 -1.47
CA VAL A 52 9.64 1.96 -2.12
C VAL A 52 10.55 2.72 -1.15
N TYR A 53 10.21 2.78 0.14
CA TYR A 53 11.07 3.35 1.18
C TYR A 53 12.41 2.62 1.32
N SER A 54 12.39 1.29 1.35
CA SER A 54 13.57 0.45 1.59
C SER A 54 14.63 0.52 0.47
N LEU A 55 14.27 1.01 -0.72
CA LEU A 55 15.16 1.19 -1.88
C LEU A 55 16.03 2.47 -1.78
N SER A 56 16.60 2.74 -0.61
CA SER A 56 17.36 3.95 -0.30
C SER A 56 18.30 4.37 -1.45
N GLY A 57 18.18 5.62 -1.91
CA GLY A 57 18.96 6.19 -3.01
C GLY A 57 18.32 6.15 -4.40
N ARG A 58 17.20 5.44 -4.59
CA ARG A 58 16.47 5.37 -5.88
C ARG A 58 15.08 5.99 -5.85
N ARG A 59 14.75 6.75 -4.80
CA ARG A 59 13.42 7.36 -4.62
C ARG A 59 13.46 8.87 -4.41
N LYS A 60 12.39 9.56 -4.80
CA LYS A 60 12.11 10.97 -4.50
C LYS A 60 10.65 11.10 -4.06
N ILE A 61 10.44 11.56 -2.83
CA ILE A 61 9.12 11.80 -2.25
C ILE A 61 8.78 13.28 -2.44
N ASN A 62 7.53 13.57 -2.79
CA ASN A 62 6.93 14.89 -2.78
C ASN A 62 5.45 14.79 -2.39
N GLU A 63 4.73 15.91 -2.32
CA GLU A 63 3.32 15.91 -1.93
C GLU A 63 2.43 15.05 -2.86
N GLU A 64 2.76 14.98 -4.15
CA GLU A 64 2.01 14.21 -5.13
C GLU A 64 2.15 12.70 -4.93
N GLY A 65 3.32 12.25 -4.46
CA GLY A 65 3.61 10.83 -4.22
C GLY A 65 5.09 10.51 -4.20
N VAL A 66 5.44 9.28 -4.62
CA VAL A 66 6.80 8.76 -4.60
C VAL A 66 7.25 8.29 -5.97
N LYS A 67 8.30 8.92 -6.49
CA LYS A 67 9.00 8.49 -7.69
C LYS A 67 10.09 7.51 -7.30
N PHE A 68 10.19 6.37 -7.99
CA PHE A 68 11.23 5.38 -7.72
C PHE A 68 11.70 4.68 -9.00
N LYS A 69 12.87 4.02 -8.91
CA LYS A 69 13.36 3.13 -9.96
C LYS A 69 13.15 1.67 -9.57
N SER A 70 12.62 0.88 -10.50
CA SER A 70 12.50 -0.56 -10.40
C SER A 70 13.86 -1.21 -10.12
N HIS A 71 13.89 -2.19 -9.21
CA HIS A 71 15.08 -2.99 -8.94
C HIS A 71 15.30 -4.09 -9.98
N ILE A 72 14.30 -4.36 -10.82
CA ILE A 72 14.33 -5.43 -11.83
C ILE A 72 15.04 -4.96 -13.10
N ASP A 73 14.66 -3.79 -13.62
CA ASP A 73 15.08 -3.30 -14.94
C ASP A 73 15.52 -1.83 -14.92
N GLY A 74 15.44 -1.15 -13.78
CA GLY A 74 15.82 0.27 -13.65
C GLY A 74 14.81 1.26 -14.22
N SER A 75 13.66 0.80 -14.72
CA SER A 75 12.57 1.66 -15.19
C SER A 75 12.05 2.57 -14.08
N THR A 76 11.52 3.73 -14.46
CA THR A 76 11.08 4.75 -13.50
C THR A 76 9.56 4.72 -13.35
N HIS A 77 9.10 4.64 -12.11
CA HIS A 77 7.68 4.58 -11.75
C HIS A 77 7.33 5.71 -10.78
N PHE A 78 6.03 5.98 -10.67
CA PHE A 78 5.49 7.00 -9.76
C PHE A 78 4.25 6.45 -9.06
N PHE A 79 4.32 6.32 -7.74
CA PHE A 79 3.17 5.95 -6.90
C PHE A 79 2.54 7.21 -6.32
N THR A 80 1.23 7.31 -6.45
CA THR A 80 0.40 8.32 -5.81
C THR A 80 -0.62 7.63 -4.91
N PRO A 81 -1.18 8.33 -3.91
CA PRO A 81 -2.31 7.83 -3.12
C PRO A 81 -3.42 7.21 -3.98
N GLU A 82 -3.78 7.83 -5.11
CA GLU A 82 -4.85 7.36 -6.00
C GLU A 82 -4.45 6.08 -6.75
N ASN A 83 -3.31 6.08 -7.45
CA ASN A 83 -2.96 4.94 -8.29
C ASN A 83 -2.63 3.69 -7.47
N VAL A 84 -2.15 3.84 -6.23
CA VAL A 84 -1.95 2.71 -5.32
C VAL A 84 -3.29 2.10 -4.90
N MET A 85 -4.36 2.90 -4.76
CA MET A 85 -5.70 2.37 -4.53
C MET A 85 -6.22 1.62 -5.76
N GLU A 86 -5.99 2.13 -6.98
CA GLU A 86 -6.37 1.44 -8.23
C GLU A 86 -5.61 0.12 -8.41
N ILE A 87 -4.32 0.10 -8.08
CA ILE A 87 -3.48 -1.10 -8.08
C ILE A 87 -4.06 -2.12 -7.09
N GLN A 88 -4.32 -1.73 -5.83
CA GLN A 88 -4.89 -2.66 -4.84
C GLN A 88 -6.34 -3.11 -5.18
N ARG A 89 -7.13 -2.27 -5.85
CA ARG A 89 -8.44 -2.65 -6.42
C ARG A 89 -8.29 -3.71 -7.51
N THR A 90 -7.25 -3.61 -8.32
CA THR A 90 -6.95 -4.56 -9.40
C THR A 90 -6.34 -5.85 -8.88
N ILE A 91 -5.50 -5.77 -7.84
CA ILE A 91 -5.04 -6.96 -7.12
C ILE A 91 -6.24 -7.70 -6.53
N GLY A 92 -7.23 -6.98 -6.02
CA GLY A 92 -8.45 -7.58 -5.46
C GLY A 92 -8.12 -8.39 -4.20
N ALA A 93 -7.52 -7.76 -3.20
CA ALA A 93 -7.36 -8.33 -1.87
C ALA A 93 -8.53 -7.92 -0.95
N ASP A 94 -8.88 -8.72 0.06
CA ASP A 94 -9.98 -8.42 0.98
C ASP A 94 -9.69 -7.22 1.88
N ILE A 95 -8.42 -7.01 2.27
CA ILE A 95 -7.96 -5.85 3.03
C ILE A 95 -6.90 -5.11 2.24
N ILE A 96 -7.10 -3.80 2.07
CA ILE A 96 -6.18 -2.90 1.37
C ILE A 96 -5.69 -1.81 2.32
N MET A 97 -4.42 -1.47 2.23
CA MET A 97 -3.77 -0.52 3.15
C MET A 97 -3.65 0.86 2.50
N ALA A 98 -3.84 1.93 3.29
CA ALA A 98 -3.59 3.30 2.85
C ALA A 98 -2.15 3.49 2.37
N PHE A 99 -1.97 4.32 1.34
CA PHE A 99 -0.62 4.74 0.96
C PHE A 99 -0.12 5.80 1.94
N ASP A 100 1.04 5.56 2.53
CA ASP A 100 1.61 6.37 3.59
C ASP A 100 3.08 6.73 3.33
N GLU A 101 3.58 7.73 4.07
CA GLU A 101 5.00 8.05 4.08
C GLU A 101 5.63 7.39 5.31
N CYS A 102 6.47 6.38 5.06
CA CYS A 102 7.17 5.67 6.14
C CYS A 102 8.27 6.57 6.72
N THR A 103 8.04 7.08 7.94
CA THR A 103 9.03 7.88 8.67
C THR A 103 10.30 7.06 8.91
N PRO A 104 11.50 7.56 8.58
CA PRO A 104 12.75 6.89 8.91
C PRO A 104 12.97 6.80 10.42
N TYR A 105 13.78 5.83 10.85
CA TYR A 105 14.21 5.70 12.23
C TYR A 105 15.73 5.53 12.31
N PRO A 106 16.45 6.29 13.16
CA PRO A 106 15.92 7.41 13.97
C PRO A 106 15.61 8.65 13.12
N CYS A 107 14.71 9.52 13.60
CA CYS A 107 14.40 10.82 13.00
C CYS A 107 14.13 11.88 14.08
N ASP A 108 14.38 13.16 13.76
CA ASP A 108 13.98 14.25 14.65
C ASP A 108 12.46 14.44 14.68
N TYR A 109 11.98 15.13 15.72
CA TYR A 109 10.57 15.38 15.93
C TYR A 109 9.92 16.17 14.79
N GLY A 110 10.63 17.16 14.22
CA GLY A 110 10.15 17.98 13.13
C GLY A 110 9.89 17.16 11.88
N TYR A 111 10.82 16.28 11.53
CA TYR A 111 10.65 15.33 10.43
C TYR A 111 9.48 14.38 10.68
N ALA A 112 9.40 13.75 11.86
CA ALA A 112 8.32 12.83 12.20
C ALA A 112 6.94 13.50 12.09
N LYS A 113 6.82 14.74 12.55
CA LYS A 113 5.59 15.53 12.45
C LYS A 113 5.21 15.85 11.01
N GLN A 114 6.18 16.24 10.18
CA GLN A 114 5.94 16.52 8.76
C GLN A 114 5.51 15.27 7.99
N SER A 115 6.19 14.14 8.22
CA SER A 115 5.88 12.82 7.67
C SER A 115 4.47 12.35 8.05
N MET A 116 4.11 12.45 9.33
CA MET A 116 2.77 12.12 9.82
C MET A 116 1.69 12.98 9.13
N HIS A 117 1.89 14.29 9.02
CA HIS A 117 0.94 15.16 8.33
C HIS A 117 0.85 14.88 6.82
N MET A 118 1.93 14.45 6.17
CA MET A 118 1.88 13.98 4.78
C MET A 118 1.02 12.72 4.67
N THR A 119 1.22 11.75 5.56
CA THR A 119 0.38 10.54 5.66
C THR A 119 -1.10 10.88 5.85
N HIS A 120 -1.44 11.88 6.67
CA HIS A 120 -2.83 12.36 6.82
C HIS A 120 -3.42 12.94 5.52
N ARG A 121 -2.64 13.72 4.77
CA ARG A 121 -3.09 14.28 3.49
C ARG A 121 -3.27 13.18 2.44
N TRP A 122 -2.36 12.21 2.40
CA TRP A 122 -2.46 11.05 1.52
C TRP A 122 -3.62 10.13 1.90
N LEU A 123 -3.89 9.92 3.19
CA LEU A 123 -5.05 9.18 3.66
C LEU A 123 -6.36 9.78 3.14
N LYS A 124 -6.53 11.11 3.24
CA LYS A 124 -7.69 11.81 2.69
C LYS A 124 -7.83 11.60 1.18
N ARG A 125 -6.72 11.63 0.44
CA ARG A 125 -6.70 11.36 -0.99
C ARG A 125 -7.13 9.92 -1.31
N CYS A 126 -6.61 8.94 -0.58
CA CYS A 126 -7.03 7.54 -0.72
C CYS A 126 -8.54 7.37 -0.48
N ILE A 127 -9.08 7.92 0.62
CA ILE A 127 -10.51 7.84 0.95
C ILE A 127 -11.35 8.47 -0.17
N ASN A 128 -11.06 9.73 -0.52
CA ASN A 128 -11.80 10.46 -1.55
C ASN A 128 -11.77 9.76 -2.92
N HIS A 129 -10.70 9.03 -3.22
CA HIS A 129 -10.57 8.26 -4.45
C HIS A 129 -11.36 6.95 -4.38
N LEU A 130 -11.25 6.19 -3.29
CA LEU A 130 -11.99 4.93 -3.08
C LEU A 130 -13.51 5.12 -3.05
N GLU A 131 -14.01 6.29 -2.61
CA GLU A 131 -15.43 6.65 -2.68
C GLU A 131 -15.95 6.79 -4.12
N LYS A 132 -15.07 7.12 -5.07
CA LYS A 132 -15.42 7.35 -6.48
C LYS A 132 -15.20 6.12 -7.35
N VAL A 133 -14.28 5.24 -6.96
CA VAL A 133 -13.89 4.07 -7.74
C VAL A 133 -14.69 2.84 -7.29
N PRO A 134 -15.45 2.19 -8.20
CA PRO A 134 -16.22 1.02 -7.85
C PRO A 134 -15.31 -0.16 -7.46
N THR A 135 -15.86 -1.07 -6.67
CA THR A 135 -15.22 -2.34 -6.35
C THR A 135 -15.09 -3.22 -7.58
N LYS A 136 -14.01 -4.01 -7.67
CA LYS A 136 -13.84 -5.05 -8.70
C LYS A 136 -14.27 -6.42 -8.17
N TYR A 137 -14.47 -7.38 -9.07
CA TYR A 137 -14.65 -8.81 -8.76
C TYR A 137 -15.88 -9.19 -7.91
N GLY A 138 -16.83 -8.27 -7.72
CA GLY A 138 -18.13 -8.56 -7.12
C GLY A 138 -18.17 -8.58 -5.58
N TYR A 139 -17.14 -8.06 -4.91
CA TYR A 139 -17.10 -7.92 -3.45
C TYR A 139 -16.41 -6.62 -3.03
N SER A 140 -16.67 -6.15 -1.82
CA SER A 140 -16.03 -4.96 -1.26
C SER A 140 -14.73 -5.29 -0.56
N GLN A 141 -13.73 -4.41 -0.69
CA GLN A 141 -12.47 -4.49 0.05
C GLN A 141 -12.54 -3.59 1.28
N THR A 142 -11.99 -4.05 2.39
CA THR A 142 -11.85 -3.29 3.63
C THR A 142 -10.61 -2.42 3.55
N PHE A 143 -10.73 -1.14 3.93
CA PHE A 143 -9.65 -0.16 3.84
C PHE A 143 -9.07 0.18 5.22
N PHE A 144 -7.77 0.00 5.40
CA PHE A 144 -7.07 0.25 6.67
C PHE A 144 -6.14 1.47 6.58
N PRO A 145 -6.36 2.52 7.40
CA PRO A 145 -5.41 3.60 7.60
C PRO A 145 -4.13 3.15 8.33
N ILE A 146 -3.07 3.96 8.23
CA ILE A 146 -1.78 3.70 8.90
C ILE A 146 -1.46 4.86 9.83
N VAL A 147 -1.33 4.55 11.13
CA VAL A 147 -0.94 5.53 12.16
C VAL A 147 0.58 5.75 12.07
N GLN A 148 0.99 7.01 11.97
CA GLN A 148 2.40 7.43 11.97
C GLN A 148 2.74 8.23 13.23
N GLY A 149 3.96 8.77 13.32
CA GLY A 149 4.44 9.55 14.46
C GLY A 149 5.75 9.05 15.09
N SER A 150 6.42 8.07 14.47
CA SER A 150 7.69 7.50 14.94
C SER A 150 7.58 7.03 16.41
N THR A 151 8.58 7.32 17.25
CA THR A 151 8.61 7.01 18.69
C THR A 151 7.99 8.11 19.56
N TYR A 152 7.40 9.15 18.98
CA TYR A 152 6.84 10.29 19.72
C TYR A 152 5.37 10.04 20.07
N THR A 153 5.09 9.87 21.36
CA THR A 153 3.75 9.48 21.85
C THR A 153 2.67 10.50 21.51
N ASP A 154 2.99 11.79 21.56
CA ASP A 154 2.07 12.88 21.22
C ASP A 154 1.69 12.86 19.72
N LEU A 155 2.67 12.63 18.84
CA LEU A 155 2.42 12.47 17.40
C LEU A 155 1.61 11.21 17.10
N ARG A 156 1.92 10.08 17.75
CA ARG A 156 1.14 8.83 17.63
C ARG A 156 -0.32 9.02 18.03
N LYS A 157 -0.56 9.73 19.14
CA LYS A 157 -1.91 10.06 19.60
C LYS A 157 -2.63 10.96 18.59
N GLN A 158 -1.98 12.04 18.16
CA GLN A 158 -2.53 12.93 17.14
C GLN A 158 -2.89 12.17 15.85
N SER A 159 -2.06 11.20 15.44
CA SER A 159 -2.30 10.42 14.24
C SER A 159 -3.45 9.43 14.37
N ALA A 160 -3.74 8.94 15.57
CA ALA A 160 -4.83 7.99 15.82
C ALA A 160 -6.19 8.69 16.02
N GLU A 161 -6.19 9.96 16.43
CA GLU A 161 -7.40 10.78 16.61
C GLU A 161 -7.87 11.47 15.33
N PHE A 162 -7.03 11.50 14.29
CA PHE A 162 -7.33 12.07 12.97
C PHE A 162 -8.21 11.14 12.13
#